data_AF-A0A8X6SN45-F1
#
_entry.id   AF-A0A8X6SN45-F1
#
_cell.length_a   1.000
_cell.length_b   1.000
_cell.length_c   1.000
_cell.angle_alpha   90.00
_cell.angle_beta   90.00
_cell.angle_gamma   90.00
#
_symmetry.space_group_name_H-M   'P 1'
#
loop_
_entity.id
_entity.type
_entity.pdbx_description
1 polymer ?
#
loop_
_entity_poly.entity_id
_entity_poly.type
_entity_poly.pdbx_seq_one_letter_code
_entity_poly.pdbx_strand_id
1 'polypeptide(L)' 'MSAYEPNSRHLREVLIVCFIMKKSVAEAHRMLSNTYGKAAISERTCREWFQRFNNGDFNFEDQHGIWWDQLGVVYYMSC' A
#
# COMPACT_ATOMS: atom_id res chain seq x y z
N MET A 1 -25.52 -6.19 -8.79
CA MET A 1 -24.05 -6.35 -8.93
C MET A 1 -23.51 -6.78 -7.59
N SER A 2 -22.70 -7.85 -7.53
CA SER A 2 -21.86 -8.07 -6.36
C SER A 2 -20.87 -6.91 -6.26
N ALA A 3 -20.69 -6.34 -5.08
CA ALA A 3 -19.62 -5.37 -4.87
C ALA A 3 -18.28 -6.09 -5.06
N TYR A 4 -17.38 -5.51 -5.85
CA TYR A 4 -16.00 -5.98 -5.91
C TYR A 4 -15.31 -5.56 -4.61
N GLU A 5 -14.85 -6.52 -3.82
CA GLU A 5 -14.09 -6.26 -2.60
C GLU A 5 -12.58 -6.27 -2.95
N PRO A 6 -11.93 -5.10 -3.02
CA PRO A 6 -10.50 -5.02 -3.31
C PRO A 6 -9.67 -5.57 -2.15
N ASN A 7 -8.67 -6.38 -2.46
CA ASN A 7 -7.68 -6.78 -1.46
C ASN A 7 -6.71 -5.62 -1.14
N SER A 8 -5.98 -5.73 -0.03
CA SER A 8 -5.07 -4.68 0.43
C SER A 8 -3.93 -4.36 -0.55
N ARG A 9 -3.47 -5.32 -1.36
CA ARG A 9 -2.43 -5.09 -2.39
C ARG A 9 -2.97 -4.21 -3.51
N HIS A 10 -4.14 -4.55 -4.05
CA HIS A 10 -4.85 -3.78 -5.09
C HIS A 10 -5.09 -2.32 -4.66
N LEU A 11 -5.46 -2.08 -3.40
CA LEU A 11 -5.63 -0.72 -2.88
C LEU A 11 -4.31 0.07 -2.83
N ARG A 12 -3.18 -0.59 -2.55
CA ARG A 12 -1.84 0.03 -2.56
C ARG A 12 -1.35 0.29 -3.99
N GLU A 13 -1.65 -0.59 -4.94
CA GLU A 13 -1.37 -0.41 -6.37
C GLU A 13 -2.10 0.82 -6.93
N VAL A 14 -3.41 0.96 -6.64
CA VAL A 14 -4.20 2.15 -7.00
C VAL A 14 -3.62 3.42 -6.37
N LEU A 15 -3.12 3.35 -5.13
CA LEU A 15 -2.45 4.49 -4.49
C LEU A 15 -1.16 4.92 -5.20
N ILE A 16 -0.32 3.98 -5.66
CA ILE A 16 0.86 4.34 -6.48
C ILE A 16 0.43 5.04 -7.77
N VAL A 17 -0.62 4.56 -8.44
CA VAL A 17 -1.14 5.23 -9.64
C VAL A 17 -1.56 6.67 -9.33
N CYS A 18 -2.30 6.90 -8.23
CA CYS A 18 -2.63 8.25 -7.78
C CYS A 18 -1.40 9.12 -7.49
N PHE A 19 -0.36 8.56 -6.85
CA PHE A 19 0.89 9.26 -6.55
C PHE A 19 1.69 9.63 -7.82
N ILE A 20 1.80 8.71 -8.77
CA ILE A 20 2.44 8.95 -10.09
C ILE A 20 1.68 10.04 -10.85
N MET A 21 0.35 10.02 -10.81
CA MET A 21 -0.53 11.06 -11.35
C MET A 21 -0.51 12.40 -10.57
N LYS A 22 0.40 12.56 -9.61
CA LYS A 22 0.58 13.75 -8.76
C LYS A 22 -0.70 14.21 -8.07
N LYS A 23 -1.58 13.27 -7.72
CA LYS A 23 -2.76 13.56 -6.89
C LYS A 23 -2.37 13.90 -5.48
N SER A 24 -3.15 14.74 -4.82
CA SER A 24 -3.08 14.93 -3.38
C SER A 24 -3.67 13.73 -2.62
N VAL A 25 -3.30 13.55 -1.34
CA VAL A 25 -3.89 12.53 -0.44
C VAL A 25 -5.41 12.64 -0.40
N ALA A 26 -5.96 13.87 -0.37
CA ALA A 26 -7.40 14.11 -0.34
C ALA A 26 -8.09 13.71 -1.65
N GLU A 27 -7.49 13.97 -2.81
CA GLU A 27 -8.02 13.50 -4.10
C GLU A 27 -7.96 11.97 -4.21
N ALA A 28 -6.84 11.36 -3.85
CA ALA A 28 -6.65 9.91 -3.89
C ALA A 28 -7.66 9.19 -2.99
N HIS A 29 -7.81 9.65 -1.73
CA HIS A 29 -8.83 9.15 -0.82
C HIS A 29 -10.24 9.32 -1.40
N ARG A 30 -10.61 10.50 -1.93
CA ARG A 30 -11.93 10.72 -2.56
C ARG A 30 -12.17 9.79 -3.75
N MET A 31 -11.17 9.54 -4.59
CA MET A 31 -11.27 8.59 -5.70
C MET A 31 -11.52 7.17 -5.18
N LEU A 32 -10.73 6.72 -4.21
CA LEU A 32 -10.88 5.40 -3.57
C LEU A 32 -12.25 5.25 -2.89
N SER A 33 -12.72 6.23 -2.12
CA SER A 33 -14.05 6.23 -1.50
C SER A 33 -15.19 6.18 -2.52
N ASN A 34 -15.06 6.88 -3.65
CA ASN A 34 -16.08 6.86 -4.70
C ASN A 34 -16.12 5.53 -5.46
N THR A 35 -14.97 4.86 -5.65
CA THR A 35 -14.89 3.59 -6.39
C THR A 35 -15.21 2.36 -5.53
N TYR A 36 -14.71 2.31 -4.29
CA TYR A 36 -14.78 1.12 -3.42
C TYR A 36 -15.70 1.31 -2.21
N GLY A 37 -16.25 2.51 -1.98
CA GLY A 37 -17.19 2.78 -0.90
C GLY A 37 -16.60 2.43 0.48
N LYS A 38 -17.27 1.51 1.18
CA LYS A 38 -16.85 1.03 2.51
C LYS A 38 -15.55 0.20 2.49
N ALA A 39 -15.15 -0.35 1.34
CA ALA A 39 -13.91 -1.09 1.19
C ALA A 39 -12.71 -0.20 0.79
N ALA A 40 -12.90 1.13 0.72
CA ALA A 40 -11.81 2.07 0.56
C ALA A 40 -10.94 2.12 1.82
N ILE A 41 -9.63 2.34 1.64
CA ILE A 41 -8.73 2.63 2.76
C ILE A 41 -9.09 3.95 3.45
N SER A 42 -8.72 4.09 4.72
CA SER A 42 -8.86 5.35 5.44
C SER A 42 -7.90 6.42 4.91
N GLU A 43 -8.27 7.70 5.05
CA GLU A 43 -7.41 8.84 4.71
C GLU A 43 -6.06 8.79 5.45
N ARG A 44 -6.07 8.31 6.71
CA ARG A 44 -4.84 8.06 7.48
C ARG A 44 -3.91 7.07 6.76
N THR A 45 -4.44 5.93 6.35
CA THR A 45 -3.69 4.90 5.62
C THR A 45 -3.17 5.46 4.29
N CYS A 46 -4.00 6.22 3.56
CA CYS A 46 -3.61 6.91 2.33
C CYS A 46 -2.41 7.86 2.56
N ARG A 47 -2.41 8.60 3.68
CA ARG A 47 -1.31 9.51 4.06
C ARG A 47 -0.02 8.78 4.41
N GLU A 48 -0.11 7.68 5.17
CA GLU A 48 1.03 6.84 5.54
C GLU A 48 1.70 6.23 4.28
N TRP A 49 0.93 5.73 3.32
CA TRP A 49 1.46 5.25 2.03
C TRP A 49 2.09 6.36 1.19
N PHE A 50 1.46 7.53 1.12
CA PHE A 50 2.03 8.69 0.42
C PHE A 50 3.36 9.15 1.04
N GLN A 51 3.53 9.02 2.36
CA GLN A 51 4.83 9.27 3.00
C GLN A 51 5.89 8.22 2.59
N ARG A 52 5.54 6.93 2.53
CA ARG A 52 6.45 5.88 2.04
C ARG A 52 6.89 6.12 0.60
N PHE A 53 5.97 6.47 -0.31
CA PHE A 53 6.28 6.77 -1.70
C PHE A 53 7.18 8.00 -1.89
N ASN A 54 7.02 9.03 -1.05
CA ASN A 54 7.93 10.18 -1.04
C ASN A 54 9.35 9.81 -0.59
N ASN A 55 9.49 8.78 0.26
CA ASN A 55 10.77 8.23 0.67
C ASN A 55 11.35 7.22 -0.34
N GLY A 56 10.68 6.99 -1.49
CA GLY A 56 11.08 6.00 -2.50
C GLY A 56 10.76 4.55 -2.14
N ASP A 57 10.03 4.30 -1.05
CA ASP A 57 9.59 2.97 -0.67
C ASP A 57 8.26 2.63 -1.35
N PHE A 58 8.37 1.79 -2.39
CA PHE A 58 7.24 1.28 -3.16
C PHE A 58 6.93 -0.20 -2.83
N ASN A 59 7.47 -0.76 -1.74
CA ASN A 59 7.20 -2.15 -1.39
C ASN A 59 5.77 -2.31 -0.84
N PHE A 60 4.94 -3.02 -1.62
CA PHE A 60 3.56 -3.34 -1.28
C PHE A 60 3.38 -4.46 -0.28
N GLU A 61 4.43 -5.22 0.03
CA GLU A 61 4.35 -6.26 1.05
C GLU A 61 4.50 -5.61 2.42
N ASP A 62 3.65 -6.02 3.36
CA ASP A 62 3.89 -5.69 4.76
C ASP A 62 5.18 -6.41 5.18
N GLN A 63 6.09 -5.72 5.89
CA GLN A 63 7.34 -6.29 6.41
C GLN A 63 7.09 -7.26 7.59
N HIS A 64 6.12 -8.17 7.42
CA HIS A 64 5.78 -9.27 8.33
C HIS A 64 6.25 -10.63 7.78
N GLY A 65 7.34 -10.61 7.02
CA GLY A 65 8.30 -11.70 6.96
C GLY A 65 9.66 -11.15 7.36
N ILE A 66 10.44 -11.93 8.11
CA ILE A 66 11.75 -11.58 8.74
C ILE A 66 11.61 -10.70 10.00
N TRP A 67 11.96 -11.14 11.21
CA TRP A 67 11.90 -12.51 11.75
C TRP A 67 13.06 -13.48 11.42
N TRP A 68 14.27 -13.00 11.12
CA TRP A 68 15.47 -13.88 11.06
C TRP A 68 16.46 -13.66 12.21
N ASP A 69 16.53 -12.46 12.80
CA ASP A 69 17.42 -12.17 13.95
C ASP A 69 17.11 -13.01 15.20
N GLN A 70 15.89 -13.53 15.31
CA GLN A 70 15.42 -14.36 16.44
C GLN A 70 15.70 -15.87 16.24
N LEU A 71 15.99 -16.33 15.01
CA LEU A 71 16.08 -17.76 14.69
C LEU A 71 17.48 -18.23 14.24
N GLY A 72 18.46 -17.33 14.14
CA GLY A 72 19.88 -17.70 13.99
C GLY A 72 20.22 -18.44 12.69
N VAL A 73 19.38 -18.36 11.66
CA VAL A 73 19.61 -19.04 10.37
C VAL A 73 20.38 -18.13 9.42
N VAL A 74 21.68 -17.97 9.69
CA VAL A 74 22.62 -17.44 8.70
C VAL A 74 22.90 -18.56 7.69
N TYR A 75 22.25 -18.58 6.52
CA TYR A 75 22.87 -19.06 5.27
C TYR A 75 22.04 -18.85 3.99
N TYR A 76 22.77 -18.55 2.90
CA TYR A 76 22.43 -18.58 1.47
C TYR A 76 21.77 -17.37 0.78
N MET A 77 22.54 -16.86 -0.21
CA MET A 77 22.20 -16.02 -1.37
C MET A 77 21.85 -14.55 -1.05
N SER A 78 22.64 -13.54 -1.43
CA SER A 78 23.87 -13.48 -2.24
C SER A 78 23.80 -14.12 -3.62
N CYS A 79 22.97 -13.54 -4.50
CA CYS A 79 23.26 -13.27 -5.91
C CYS A 79 22.30 -12.15 -6.37
#